data_AF-A0A3D1P6I4-F1
#
_entry.id   AF-A0A3D1P6I4-F1
#
_cell.length_a   1.000
_cell.length_b   1.000
_cell.length_c   1.000
_cell.angle_alpha   90.00
_cell.angle_beta   90.00
_cell.angle_gamma   90.00
#
_symmetry.space_group_name_H-M   'P 1'
#
loop_
_entity.id
_entity.type
_entity.pdbx_description
1 polymer ?
#
loop_
_entity_poly.entity_id
_entity_poly.type
_entity_poly.pdbx_seq_one_letter_code
_entity_poly.pdbx_strand_id
1 'polypeptide(L)'
;LNRPFLVSILTAPAVNVGAVMQKGKQEEIKHIKSTMFARTEKVLTVAAIHGYKVLVLGAWGCGVFRNNPQDVAKYFYYHLMENAKLNGVFEKIVFAVLDCSKDKAIINPFREIFQSI
;
A
#
# COMPACT_ATOMS: atom_id res chain seq x y z
N LEU A 1 24.95 10.78 5.51
CA LEU A 1 25.30 9.57 6.30
C LEU A 1 26.79 9.30 6.10
N ASN A 2 27.53 9.00 7.16
CA ASN A 2 28.97 8.69 7.05
C ASN A 2 29.25 7.32 6.41
N ARG A 3 28.24 6.44 6.32
CA ARG A 3 28.26 5.20 5.55
C ARG A 3 26.93 5.02 4.81
N PRO A 4 26.89 5.10 3.47
CA PRO A 4 25.68 4.83 2.70
C PRO A 4 25.35 3.34 2.71
N PHE A 5 24.11 3.00 2.40
CA PHE A 5 23.65 1.62 2.22
C PHE A 5 22.76 1.53 0.98
N LEU A 6 22.70 0.35 0.38
CA LEU A 6 21.92 0.10 -0.84
C LEU A 6 20.51 -0.36 -0.48
N VAL A 7 19.55 0.12 -1.25
CA VAL A 7 18.16 -0.33 -1.23
C VAL A 7 17.65 -0.42 -2.66
N SER A 8 16.72 -1.34 -2.88
CA SER A 8 15.96 -1.39 -4.12
C SER A 8 14.64 -0.64 -3.92
N ILE A 9 14.19 0.05 -4.97
CA ILE A 9 13.00 0.90 -4.91
C ILE A 9 11.99 0.41 -5.93
N LEU A 10 10.77 0.15 -5.47
CA LEU A 10 9.61 -0.08 -6.34
C LEU A 10 8.83 1.23 -6.49
N THR A 11 8.75 1.72 -7.72
CA THR A 11 7.99 2.94 -8.03
C THR A 11 6.73 2.57 -8.79
N ALA A 12 5.57 2.81 -8.16
CA ALA A 12 4.27 2.65 -8.79
C ALA A 12 3.31 3.75 -8.29
N PRO A 13 2.56 4.43 -9.18
CA PRO A 13 1.61 5.44 -8.77
C PRO A 13 0.35 4.79 -8.18
N ALA A 14 -0.05 5.23 -6.98
CA ALA A 14 -1.40 5.00 -6.49
C ALA A 14 -2.42 5.73 -7.38
N VAL A 15 -3.69 5.37 -7.30
CA VAL A 15 -4.75 6.15 -7.95
C VAL A 15 -4.84 7.51 -7.29
N ASN A 16 -4.85 8.59 -8.06
CA ASN A 16 -5.13 9.92 -7.54
C ASN A 16 -6.65 10.10 -7.40
N VAL A 17 -7.21 9.63 -6.28
CA VAL A 17 -8.65 9.69 -5.98
C VAL A 17 -9.15 11.12 -6.01
N GLY A 18 -8.38 12.07 -5.45
CA GLY A 18 -8.75 13.49 -5.47
C GLY A 18 -8.98 14.03 -6.88
N ALA A 19 -8.08 13.71 -7.82
CA ALA A 19 -8.21 14.14 -9.21
C ALA A 19 -9.36 13.42 -9.94
N VAL A 20 -9.50 12.10 -9.75
CA VAL A 20 -10.57 11.31 -10.39
C VAL A 20 -11.95 11.78 -9.91
N MET A 21 -12.11 12.06 -8.61
CA MET A 21 -13.37 12.58 -8.08
C MET A 21 -13.71 13.99 -8.58
N GLN A 22 -12.70 14.81 -8.91
CA GLN A 22 -12.92 16.18 -9.38
C GLN A 22 -13.17 16.26 -10.90
N LYS A 23 -12.46 15.45 -11.69
CA LYS A 23 -12.36 15.62 -13.15
C LYS A 23 -12.61 14.33 -13.94
N GLY A 24 -12.72 13.20 -13.27
CA GLY A 24 -12.89 11.90 -13.91
C GLY A 24 -14.31 11.65 -14.39
N LYS A 25 -14.43 10.72 -15.34
CA LYS A 25 -15.70 10.17 -15.81
C LYS A 25 -16.27 9.21 -14.75
N GLN A 26 -17.58 8.99 -14.79
CA GLN A 26 -18.25 8.08 -13.85
C GLN A 26 -17.65 6.66 -13.86
N GLU A 27 -17.24 6.17 -15.03
CA GLU A 27 -16.58 4.87 -15.14
C GLU A 27 -15.21 4.85 -14.45
N GLU A 28 -14.43 5.94 -14.48
CA GLU A 28 -13.13 5.99 -13.81
C GLU A 28 -13.27 5.96 -12.29
N ILE A 29 -14.31 6.62 -11.76
CA ILE A 29 -14.65 6.60 -10.33
C ILE A 29 -14.96 5.16 -9.87
N LYS A 30 -15.75 4.42 -10.65
CA LYS A 30 -16.08 3.01 -10.36
C LYS A 30 -14.84 2.11 -10.32
N HIS A 31 -13.81 2.44 -11.10
CA HIS A 31 -12.58 1.64 -11.18
C HIS A 31 -11.52 1.96 -10.12
N ILE A 32 -11.71 2.96 -9.25
CA ILE A 32 -10.71 3.34 -8.25
C ILE A 32 -10.30 2.14 -7.38
N LYS A 33 -11.29 1.45 -6.80
CA LYS A 33 -11.07 0.31 -5.91
C LYS A 33 -10.39 -0.85 -6.62
N SER A 34 -10.94 -1.29 -7.76
CA SER A 34 -10.38 -2.42 -8.52
C SER A 34 -8.98 -2.13 -9.03
N THR A 35 -8.71 -0.88 -9.42
CA THR A 35 -7.37 -0.45 -9.85
C THR A 35 -6.37 -0.48 -8.70
N MET A 36 -6.72 0.06 -7.53
CA MET A 36 -5.82 0.03 -6.37
C MET A 36 -5.55 -1.40 -5.90
N PHE A 37 -6.59 -2.24 -5.84
CA PHE A 37 -6.46 -3.65 -5.48
C PHE A 37 -5.51 -4.38 -6.42
N ALA A 38 -5.77 -4.34 -7.73
CA ALA A 38 -4.92 -4.99 -8.74
C ALA A 38 -3.48 -4.43 -8.78
N ARG A 39 -3.27 -3.14 -8.53
CA ARG A 39 -1.90 -2.59 -8.47
C ARG A 39 -1.16 -3.03 -7.20
N THR A 40 -1.87 -3.18 -6.08
CA THR A 40 -1.28 -3.71 -4.84
C THR A 40 -0.73 -5.11 -5.08
N GLU A 41 -1.51 -5.99 -5.71
CA GLU A 41 -1.05 -7.32 -6.13
C GLU A 41 0.20 -7.24 -7.01
N LYS A 42 0.19 -6.38 -8.05
CA LYS A 42 1.31 -6.25 -8.99
C LYS A 42 2.59 -5.79 -8.31
N VAL A 43 2.52 -4.80 -7.43
CA VAL A 43 3.70 -4.29 -6.69
C VAL A 43 4.33 -5.40 -5.85
N LEU A 44 3.50 -6.16 -5.12
CA LEU A 44 3.98 -7.28 -4.30
C LEU A 44 4.52 -8.43 -5.18
N THR A 45 3.84 -8.75 -6.28
CA THR A 45 4.28 -9.78 -7.22
C THR A 45 5.64 -9.43 -7.84
N VAL A 46 5.88 -8.17 -8.21
CA VAL A 46 7.19 -7.73 -8.72
C VAL A 46 8.26 -7.95 -7.65
N ALA A 47 7.99 -7.57 -6.39
CA ALA A 47 8.94 -7.81 -5.30
C ALA A 47 9.26 -9.31 -5.14
N ALA A 48 8.23 -10.16 -5.22
CA ALA A 48 8.35 -11.60 -5.10
C ALA A 48 9.17 -12.22 -6.26
N ILE A 49 8.89 -11.84 -7.50
CA ILE A 49 9.60 -12.31 -8.70
C ILE A 49 11.10 -11.98 -8.63
N HIS A 50 11.44 -10.80 -8.11
CA HIS A 50 12.83 -10.38 -7.92
C HIS A 50 13.49 -10.94 -6.63
N GLY A 51 12.77 -11.76 -5.86
CA GLY A 51 13.32 -12.45 -4.70
C GLY A 51 13.51 -11.58 -3.45
N TYR A 52 12.89 -10.40 -3.38
CA TYR A 52 12.97 -9.57 -2.16
C TYR A 52 12.19 -10.22 -1.02
N LYS A 53 12.84 -10.36 0.14
CA LYS A 53 12.28 -11.00 1.34
C LYS A 53 11.82 -10.01 2.41
N VAL A 54 12.35 -8.79 2.38
CA VAL A 54 12.04 -7.73 3.34
C VAL A 54 11.46 -6.54 2.61
N LEU A 55 10.26 -6.11 3.01
CA LEU A 55 9.56 -4.97 2.42
C LEU A 55 9.37 -3.85 3.43
N VAL A 56 9.56 -2.61 2.97
CA VAL A 56 9.09 -1.41 3.65
C VAL A 56 7.97 -0.81 2.79
N LEU A 57 6.76 -0.85 3.33
CA LEU A 57 5.52 -0.34 2.73
C LEU A 57 5.01 0.84 3.57
N GLY A 58 3.83 1.36 3.25
CA GLY A 58 3.21 2.44 4.02
C GLY A 58 1.86 2.85 3.47
N ALA A 59 1.41 4.05 3.86
CA ALA A 59 0.13 4.63 3.49
C ALA A 59 0.10 5.13 2.02
N TRP A 60 0.27 4.19 1.09
CA TRP A 60 0.42 4.45 -0.33
C TRP A 60 -0.81 5.17 -0.91
N GLY A 61 -0.60 6.41 -1.37
CA GLY A 61 -1.67 7.24 -1.94
C GLY A 61 -2.62 7.89 -0.93
N CYS A 62 -2.39 7.77 0.38
CA CYS A 62 -3.30 8.28 1.41
C CYS A 62 -3.14 9.78 1.74
N GLY A 63 -2.09 10.43 1.20
CA GLY A 63 -1.86 11.88 1.35
C GLY A 63 -2.57 12.69 0.26
N VAL A 64 -1.78 13.38 -0.57
CA VAL A 64 -2.28 14.23 -1.68
C VAL A 64 -3.26 13.50 -2.61
N PHE A 65 -3.08 12.19 -2.81
CA PHE A 65 -3.92 11.38 -3.69
C PHE A 65 -5.24 10.95 -3.05
N ARG A 66 -5.47 11.22 -1.76
CA ARG A 66 -6.74 11.05 -1.04
C ARG A 66 -7.32 9.63 -1.02
N ASN A 67 -6.49 8.59 -1.11
CA ASN A 67 -6.97 7.24 -0.84
C ASN A 67 -7.33 7.10 0.65
N ASN A 68 -8.36 6.31 0.96
CA ASN A 68 -8.71 6.00 2.33
C ASN A 68 -7.65 5.04 2.95
N PRO A 69 -7.00 5.39 4.08
CA PRO A 69 -6.01 4.53 4.72
C PRO A 69 -6.53 3.14 5.09
N GLN A 70 -7.81 3.04 5.50
CA GLN A 70 -8.45 1.75 5.81
C GLN A 70 -8.50 0.83 4.60
N ASP A 71 -8.85 1.37 3.44
CA ASP A 71 -8.96 0.59 2.21
C ASP A 71 -7.57 0.13 1.75
N VAL A 72 -6.58 1.02 1.77
CA VAL A 72 -5.20 0.68 1.39
C VAL A 72 -4.62 -0.39 2.31
N ALA A 73 -4.82 -0.28 3.62
CA ALA A 73 -4.39 -1.30 4.58
C ALA A 73 -5.10 -2.64 4.33
N LYS A 74 -6.41 -2.65 4.01
CA LYS A 74 -7.15 -3.88 3.65
C LYS A 74 -6.64 -4.52 2.37
N TYR A 75 -6.26 -3.75 1.35
CA TYR A 75 -5.72 -4.30 0.11
C TYR A 75 -4.37 -4.98 0.34
N PHE A 76 -3.49 -4.36 1.13
CA PHE A 76 -2.25 -5.00 1.53
C PHE A 76 -2.51 -6.25 2.36
N TYR A 77 -3.39 -6.19 3.36
CA TYR A 77 -3.74 -7.34 4.19
C TYR A 77 -4.21 -8.52 3.35
N TYR A 78 -5.18 -8.29 2.46
CA TYR A 78 -5.68 -9.34 1.57
C TYR A 78 -4.54 -10.00 0.78
N HIS A 79 -3.69 -9.22 0.13
CA HIS A 79 -2.63 -9.80 -0.69
C HIS A 79 -1.49 -10.44 0.12
N LEU A 80 -1.26 -10.00 1.35
CA LEU A 80 -0.19 -10.55 2.19
C LEU A 80 -0.64 -11.77 3.01
N MET A 81 -1.94 -11.87 3.31
CA MET A 81 -2.48 -12.86 4.25
C MET A 81 -3.48 -13.82 3.59
N GLU A 82 -4.23 -13.40 2.58
CA GLU A 82 -5.31 -14.22 2.00
C GLU A 82 -4.99 -14.67 0.56
N ASN A 83 -4.20 -13.91 -0.19
CA ASN A 83 -3.78 -14.31 -1.52
C ASN A 83 -2.78 -15.46 -1.46
N ALA A 84 -3.22 -16.66 -1.83
CA ALA A 84 -2.41 -17.89 -1.81
C ALA A 84 -1.08 -17.80 -2.57
N LYS A 85 -0.94 -16.90 -3.54
CA LYS A 85 0.32 -16.71 -4.29
C LYS A 85 1.36 -15.87 -3.56
N LEU A 86 0.93 -15.06 -2.60
CA LEU A 86 1.75 -14.05 -1.93
C LEU A 86 1.83 -14.26 -0.41
N ASN A 87 0.89 -15.03 0.17
CA ASN A 87 0.95 -15.44 1.57
C ASN A 87 2.27 -16.17 1.85
N GLY A 88 2.97 -15.74 2.91
CA GLY A 88 4.22 -16.35 3.36
C GLY A 88 5.44 -16.10 2.46
N VAL A 89 5.33 -15.30 1.40
CA VAL A 89 6.45 -15.05 0.47
C VAL A 89 7.55 -14.17 1.08
N PHE A 90 7.16 -13.20 1.91
CA PHE A 90 8.04 -12.24 2.54
C PHE A 90 8.33 -12.62 3.98
N GLU A 91 9.60 -12.54 4.38
CA GLU A 91 10.06 -12.84 5.75
C GLU A 91 9.76 -11.69 6.71
N LYS A 92 9.76 -10.45 6.22
CA LYS A 92 9.49 -9.27 7.04
C LYS A 92 8.82 -8.17 6.22
N ILE A 93 7.76 -7.60 6.80
CA ILE A 93 7.04 -6.48 6.21
C ILE A 93 6.92 -5.40 7.27
N VAL A 94 7.31 -4.18 6.92
CA VAL A 94 7.19 -3.01 7.79
C VAL A 94 6.30 -1.99 7.11
N PHE A 95 5.22 -1.58 7.76
CA PHE A 95 4.44 -0.41 7.35
C PHE A 95 4.99 0.84 8.04
N ALA A 96 5.89 1.55 7.36
CA ALA A 96 6.48 2.80 7.83
C ALA A 96 5.55 3.98 7.52
N VAL A 97 4.57 4.20 8.41
CA VAL A 97 3.55 5.25 8.25
C VAL A 97 3.90 6.45 9.14
N LEU A 98 4.43 7.51 8.55
CA LEU A 98 4.58 8.79 9.24
C LEU A 98 3.22 9.48 9.32
N ASP A 99 2.73 9.66 10.55
CA ASP A 99 1.45 10.29 10.81
C ASP A 99 1.56 11.39 11.87
N CYS A 100 1.42 12.64 11.42
CA CYS A 100 1.45 13.83 12.26
C CYS A 100 0.05 14.36 12.57
N SER A 101 -1.03 13.68 12.17
CA SER A 101 -2.38 14.09 12.53
C SER A 101 -2.62 13.89 14.03
N LYS A 102 -3.46 14.74 14.62
CA LYS A 102 -3.83 14.66 16.05
C LYS A 102 -4.38 13.27 16.40
N ASP A 103 -5.27 12.76 15.54
CA ASP A 103 -6.01 11.53 15.81
C ASP A 103 -5.34 10.27 15.24
N LYS A 104 -4.12 10.38 14.72
CA LYS A 104 -3.39 9.27 14.09
C LYS A 104 -4.21 8.54 13.01
N ALA A 105 -4.93 9.32 12.20
CA ALA A 105 -5.95 8.85 11.28
C ALA A 105 -5.40 8.01 10.11
N ILE A 106 -4.09 8.08 9.83
CA ILE A 106 -3.43 7.32 8.78
C ILE A 106 -2.82 6.04 9.37
N ILE A 107 -2.12 6.12 10.50
CA ILE A 107 -1.44 4.94 11.07
C ILE A 107 -2.40 3.98 11.80
N ASN A 108 -3.47 4.48 12.43
CA ASN A 108 -4.38 3.62 13.20
C ASN A 108 -5.06 2.54 12.36
N PRO A 109 -5.58 2.81 11.14
CA PRO A 109 -6.11 1.76 10.28
C PRO A 109 -5.12 0.62 9.99
N PHE A 110 -3.84 0.94 9.77
CA PHE A 110 -2.80 -0.07 9.58
C PHE A 110 -2.54 -0.87 10.87
N ARG A 111 -2.54 -0.22 12.04
CA ARG A 111 -2.39 -0.91 13.32
C ARG A 111 -3.53 -1.87 13.58
N GLU A 112 -4.78 -1.42 13.41
CA GLU A 112 -5.98 -2.22 13.66
C GLU A 112 -6.06 -3.45 12.75
N ILE A 113 -5.81 -3.27 11.45
CA ILE A 113 -5.89 -4.37 10.48
C ILE A 113 -4.78 -5.41 10.69
N PHE A 114 -3.59 -4.99 11.12
CA PHE A 114 -2.44 -5.88 11.32
C PHE A 114 -2.20 -6.25 12.80
N GLN A 115 -3.15 -5.99 13.70
CA GLN A 115 -2.96 -6.19 15.14
C GLN A 115 -2.88 -7.67 15.55
N SER A 116 -3.46 -8.57 14.76
CA SER A 116 -3.68 -9.98 15.12
C SER A 116 -2.81 -10.97 14.33
N ILE A 117 -1.72 -10.50 13.74
CA ILE A 117 -0.80 -11.27 12.90
C ILE A 117 0.56 -11.35 13.60
#